data_AF-A0A5P8I0J6-F1
#
_entry.id   AF-A0A5P8I0J6-F1
#
_cell.length_a   1.000
_cell.length_b   1.000
_cell.length_c   1.000
_cell.angle_alpha   90.00
_cell.angle_beta   90.00
_cell.angle_gamma   90.00
#
_symmetry.space_group_name_H-M   'P 1'
#
loop_
_entity.id
_entity.type
_entity.pdbx_description
1 polymer ?
#
loop_
_entity_poly.entity_id
_entity_poly.type
_entity_poly.pdbx_seq_one_letter_code
_entity_poly.pdbx_strand_id
1 'polypeptide(L)'
;MMQRGAVLLGVVAFLALWPQAAAKVYDLHETEVWAVVAYSKRLMNACALANSHMDNPWSVVDVKDFEERSLFHSMYKAMVHCLQDFFQQRP
;
A
#
# COMPACT_ATOMS: atom_id res chain seq x y z
N MET A 1 -21.98 -2.98 2.33
CA MET A 1 -21.43 -4.35 2.19
C MET A 1 -20.44 -4.50 1.03
N MET A 2 -20.53 -3.73 -0.06
CA MET A 2 -19.64 -3.87 -1.24
C MET A 2 -18.17 -3.44 -1.04
N GLN A 3 -17.85 -2.65 -0.01
CA GLN A 3 -16.50 -2.07 0.18
C GLN A 3 -15.47 -3.08 0.73
N ARG A 4 -15.92 -4.10 1.46
CA ARG A 4 -15.04 -5.11 2.07
C ARG A 4 -14.44 -6.10 1.05
N GLY A 5 -15.19 -6.43 0.00
CA GLY A 5 -14.73 -7.35 -1.05
C GLY A 5 -13.60 -6.76 -1.90
N ALA A 6 -13.68 -5.46 -2.20
CA ALA A 6 -12.63 -4.76 -2.96
C ALA A 6 -11.31 -4.67 -2.18
N VAL A 7 -11.37 -4.48 -0.86
CA VAL A 7 -10.17 -4.45 0.00
C VAL A 7 -9.46 -5.81 0.01
N LEU A 8 -10.22 -6.91 0.15
CA LEU A 8 -9.66 -8.26 0.12
C LEU A 8 -9.01 -8.61 -1.23
N LEU A 9 -9.65 -8.24 -2.34
CA LEU A 9 -9.08 -8.45 -3.68
C LEU A 9 -7.82 -7.61 -3.90
N GLY A 10 -7.78 -6.37 -3.38
CA GLY A 10 -6.60 -5.51 -3.42
C GLY A 10 -5.40 -6.12 -2.68
N VAL A 11 -5.63 -6.71 -1.50
CA VAL A 11 -4.58 -7.37 -0.70
C VAL A 11 -4.02 -8.61 -1.42
N VAL A 12 -4.87 -9.44 -2.03
CA VAL A 12 -4.44 -10.65 -2.73
C VAL A 12 -3.60 -10.31 -3.97
N ALA A 13 -4.02 -9.33 -4.77
CA ALA A 13 -3.25 -8.87 -5.93
C ALA A 13 -1.88 -8.32 -5.52
N PHE A 14 -1.82 -7.62 -4.38
CA PHE A 14 -0.58 -7.07 -3.85
C PHE A 14 0.43 -8.14 -3.42
N LEU A 15 -0.04 -9.18 -2.71
CA LEU A 15 0.80 -10.30 -2.27
C LEU A 15 1.33 -11.15 -3.42
N ALA A 16 0.60 -11.25 -4.54
CA ALA A 16 1.01 -12.01 -5.72
C ALA A 16 2.10 -11.29 -6.54
N LEU A 17 2.07 -9.96 -6.62
CA LEU A 17 3.00 -9.17 -7.43
C LEU A 17 4.34 -8.89 -6.73
N TRP A 18 4.36 -8.93 -5.39
CA TRP A 18 5.55 -8.55 -4.64
C TRP A 18 6.75 -9.49 -4.75
N PRO A 19 6.59 -10.82 -4.82
CA PRO A 19 7.73 -11.72 -5.03
C PRO A 19 8.48 -11.42 -6.33
N GLN A 20 7.78 -10.96 -7.38
CA GLN A 20 8.40 -10.63 -8.67
C GLN A 20 9.18 -9.31 -8.61
N ALA A 21 8.60 -8.27 -8.01
CA ALA A 21 9.27 -6.99 -7.80
C ALA A 21 10.42 -7.04 -6.76
N ALA A 22 10.37 -7.99 -5.81
CA ALA A 22 11.41 -8.17 -4.79
C ALA A 22 12.55 -9.10 -5.23
N ALA A 23 12.35 -9.92 -6.26
CA ALA A 23 13.40 -10.80 -6.83
C ALA A 23 14.39 -10.03 -7.71
N LYS A 24 14.00 -8.87 -8.23
CA LYS A 24 14.86 -7.92 -8.96
C LYS A 24 15.36 -6.80 -8.03
N VAL A 25 16.43 -6.13 -8.45
CA VAL A 25 16.92 -4.90 -7.80
C VAL A 25 15.76 -3.91 -7.77
N TYR A 26 15.52 -3.30 -6.60
CA TYR A 26 14.51 -2.26 -6.47
C TYR A 26 14.90 -1.08 -7.36
N ASP A 27 14.22 -0.93 -8.48
CA ASP A 27 14.42 0.16 -9.43
C ASP A 27 13.04 0.73 -9.80
N LEU A 28 12.76 1.97 -9.37
CA LEU A 28 11.47 2.60 -9.61
C LEU A 28 11.22 2.93 -11.09
N HIS A 29 12.26 2.89 -11.93
CA HIS A 29 12.11 3.01 -13.38
C HIS A 29 11.60 1.72 -14.03
N GLU A 30 11.67 0.57 -13.34
CA GLU A 30 10.98 -0.64 -13.79
C GLU A 30 9.48 -0.47 -13.59
N THR A 31 8.72 -0.62 -14.69
CA THR A 31 7.26 -0.46 -14.73
C THR A 31 6.54 -1.28 -13.66
N GLU A 32 7.02 -2.49 -13.37
CA GLU A 32 6.44 -3.38 -12.36
C GLU A 32 6.63 -2.83 -10.94
N VAL A 33 7.83 -2.34 -10.61
CA VAL A 33 8.13 -1.74 -9.31
C VAL A 33 7.32 -0.45 -9.13
N TRP A 34 7.27 0.40 -10.16
CA TRP A 34 6.46 1.61 -10.14
C TRP A 34 4.98 1.29 -9.88
N ALA A 35 4.44 0.28 -10.57
CA ALA A 35 3.05 -0.14 -10.40
C ALA A 35 2.81 -0.63 -8.97
N VAL A 36 3.70 -1.46 -8.40
CA VAL A 36 3.61 -1.93 -7.01
C VAL A 36 3.59 -0.77 -6.02
N VAL A 37 4.46 0.22 -6.19
CA VAL A 37 4.48 1.42 -5.33
C VAL A 37 3.17 2.20 -5.46
N ALA A 38 2.71 2.47 -6.69
CA ALA A 38 1.49 3.20 -6.95
C ALA A 38 0.25 2.49 -6.37
N TYR A 39 0.17 1.16 -6.52
CA TYR A 39 -0.91 0.35 -5.92
C TYR A 39 -0.85 0.35 -4.39
N SER A 40 0.34 0.25 -3.80
CA SER A 40 0.52 0.36 -2.34
C SER A 40 0.00 1.68 -1.80
N LYS A 41 0.37 2.80 -2.45
CA LYS A 41 -0.07 4.14 -2.05
C LYS A 41 -1.61 4.25 -2.10
N ARG A 42 -2.24 3.72 -3.15
CA ARG A 42 -3.70 3.69 -3.26
C ARG A 42 -4.34 2.86 -2.15
N LEU A 43 -3.77 1.70 -1.82
CA LEU A 43 -4.26 0.85 -0.75
C LEU A 43 -4.12 1.50 0.63
N MET A 44 -2.98 2.15 0.90
CA MET A 44 -2.78 2.94 2.13
C MET A 44 -3.82 4.05 2.25
N ASN A 45 -4.07 4.81 1.18
CA ASN A 45 -5.11 5.86 1.17
C ASN A 45 -6.50 5.30 1.45
N ALA A 46 -6.87 4.20 0.80
CA ALA A 46 -8.16 3.55 1.02
C ALA A 46 -8.30 3.05 2.46
N CYS A 47 -7.22 2.50 3.03
CA CYS A 47 -7.20 2.03 4.41
C CYS A 47 -7.36 3.18 5.41
N ALA A 48 -6.62 4.28 5.23
CA ALA A 48 -6.74 5.45 6.10
C ALA A 48 -8.17 6.04 6.09
N LEU A 49 -8.78 6.14 4.90
CA LEU A 49 -10.17 6.56 4.76
C LEU A 49 -11.13 5.60 5.47
N ALA A 50 -10.91 4.29 5.36
CA ALA A 50 -11.76 3.28 5.99
C ALA A 50 -11.69 3.32 7.53
N ASN A 51 -10.54 3.67 8.09
CA ASN A 51 -10.36 3.85 9.54
C ASN A 51 -10.71 5.26 10.03
N SER A 52 -11.14 6.18 9.15
CA SER A 52 -11.36 7.60 9.48
C SER A 52 -10.12 8.31 10.05
N HIS A 53 -8.91 7.86 9.69
CA HIS A 53 -7.68 8.56 10.03
C HIS A 53 -7.57 9.81 9.13
N MET A 54 -7.81 10.99 9.72
CA MET A 54 -7.68 12.27 9.00
C MET A 54 -6.23 12.56 8.59
N ASP A 55 -5.26 12.01 9.34
CA ASP A 55 -3.83 12.24 9.10
C ASP A 55 -3.19 11.05 8.37
N ASN A 56 -3.31 11.05 7.04
CA ASN A 56 -2.57 10.11 6.19
C ASN A 56 -1.39 10.83 5.50
N PRO A 57 -0.18 10.80 6.10
CA PRO A 57 0.99 11.50 5.55
C PRO A 57 1.42 10.95 4.19
N TRP A 58 1.02 9.72 3.85
CA TRP A 58 1.35 9.09 2.57
C TRP A 58 0.54 9.64 1.40
N SER A 59 -0.56 10.37 1.67
CA SER A 59 -1.42 10.91 0.61
C SER A 59 -0.71 11.97 -0.24
N VAL A 60 0.17 12.78 0.39
CA VAL A 60 0.90 13.90 -0.22
C VAL A 60 2.25 13.50 -0.83
N VAL A 61 2.77 12.31 -0.55
CA VAL A 61 4.05 11.82 -1.07
C VAL A 61 3.88 11.36 -2.51
N ASP A 62 4.63 11.89 -3.48
CA ASP A 62 4.51 11.46 -4.87
C ASP A 62 5.07 10.05 -5.08
N VAL A 63 4.59 9.34 -6.11
CA VAL A 63 5.09 7.98 -6.42
C VAL A 63 6.60 8.00 -6.69
N LYS A 64 7.11 9.08 -7.32
CA LYS A 64 8.53 9.27 -7.61
C LYS A 64 9.41 9.37 -6.35
N ASP A 65 8.86 9.85 -5.24
CA ASP A 65 9.63 10.06 -4.00
C ASP A 65 9.98 8.72 -3.33
N PHE A 66 9.33 7.63 -3.74
CA PHE A 66 9.63 6.27 -3.28
C PHE A 66 10.87 5.67 -3.94
N GLU A 67 11.61 6.39 -4.78
CA GLU A 67 12.91 5.92 -5.31
C GLU A 67 13.83 5.44 -4.17
N GLU A 68 13.71 6.07 -3.00
CA GLU A 68 14.23 5.53 -1.76
C GLU A 68 13.43 4.32 -1.27
N ARG A 69 14.00 3.13 -1.43
CA ARG A 69 13.42 1.86 -0.94
C ARG A 69 13.01 1.90 0.55
N SER A 70 13.72 2.64 1.38
CA SER A 70 13.41 2.85 2.81
C SER A 70 12.06 3.55 3.01
N LEU A 71 11.74 4.54 2.17
CA LEU A 71 10.46 5.25 2.22
C LEU A 71 9.32 4.32 1.84
N PHE A 72 9.51 3.52 0.78
CA PHE A 72 8.52 2.52 0.35
C PHE A 72 8.26 1.49 1.45
N HIS A 73 9.33 0.99 2.07
CA HIS A 73 9.23 0.04 3.18
C HIS A 73 8.49 0.64 4.39
N SER A 74 8.71 1.93 4.67
CA SER A 74 8.04 2.64 5.77
C SER A 74 6.53 2.78 5.51
N MET A 75 6.14 3.16 4.29
CA MET A 75 4.73 3.18 3.89
C MET A 75 4.11 1.80 4.00
N TYR A 76 4.82 0.77 3.52
CA TYR A 76 4.31 -0.59 3.58
C TYR A 76 4.05 -1.04 5.03
N LYS A 77 4.99 -0.78 5.96
CA LYS A 77 4.78 -1.07 7.38
C LYS A 77 3.58 -0.32 7.95
N ALA A 78 3.42 0.96 7.64
CA ALA A 78 2.26 1.74 8.07
C ALA A 78 0.94 1.17 7.52
N MET A 79 0.96 0.70 6.27
CA MET A 79 -0.19 0.06 5.64
C MET A 79 -0.58 -1.25 6.33
N VAL A 80 0.39 -2.07 6.74
CA VAL A 80 0.12 -3.29 7.52
C VAL A 80 -0.57 -2.96 8.84
N HIS A 81 -0.08 -1.96 9.58
CA HIS A 81 -0.74 -1.52 10.83
C HIS A 81 -2.15 -0.99 10.56
N CYS A 82 -2.32 -0.16 9.53
CA CYS A 82 -3.64 0.35 9.15
C CYS A 82 -4.63 -0.77 8.83
N LEU A 83 -4.19 -1.80 8.09
CA LEU A 83 -5.02 -2.96 7.78
C LEU A 83 -5.35 -3.76 9.05
N GLN A 84 -4.38 -3.92 9.96
CA GLN A 84 -4.60 -4.55 11.26
C GLN A 84 -5.65 -3.78 12.06
N ASP A 85 -5.54 -2.46 12.17
CA ASP A 85 -6.52 -1.61 12.85
C ASP A 85 -7.91 -1.79 12.23
N PHE A 86 -8.00 -1.77 10.90
CA PHE A 86 -9.27 -1.99 10.18
C PHE A 86 -9.88 -3.36 10.49
N PHE A 87 -9.06 -4.41 10.59
CA PHE A 87 -9.53 -5.75 10.91
C PHE A 87 -9.86 -5.94 12.39
N GLN A 88 -9.19 -5.22 13.29
CA GLN A 88 -9.45 -5.23 14.73
C GLN A 88 -10.68 -4.40 15.10
N GLN A 89 -10.95 -3.31 14.38
CA GLN A 89 -12.12 -2.44 14.55
C GLN A 89 -13.44 -3.06 14.03
N ARG A 90 -13.62 -4.40 14.07
CA ARG A 90 -14.94 -4.98 13.80
C ARG A 90 -15.92 -4.57 14.91
N PRO A 91 -17.21 -4.33 14.56
CA PRO A 91 -18.26 -4.06 15.54
C PRO A 91 -18.45 -5.21 16.54
#